data_AF-A0A3G3LPE0-F1
#
_entry.id   AF-A0A3G3LPE0-F1
#
_cell.length_a   1.000
_cell.length_b   1.000
_cell.length_c   1.000
_cell.angle_alpha   90.00
_cell.angle_beta   90.00
_cell.angle_gamma   90.00
#
_symmetry.space_group_name_H-M   'P 1'
#
loop_
_entity.id
_entity.type
_entity.pdbx_description
1 polymer ?
#
loop_
_entity_poly.entity_id
_entity_poly.type
_entity_poly.pdbx_seq_one_letter_code
_entity_poly.pdbx_strand_id
1 'polypeptide(L)'
;ISFFSLCADEMVRLYEPDKNVSSDDEPLVIPHLPHEVKFTRLQLPDHAMNQGNEFTDRFNKVKESELKSYGVLVNSFYELEPDYAEFFRKELGRRAWHIGPVSLCNRSIEDKAWRGKQPSLDKHEWLDWLNLKKPNSVVYISFGSMASVIAPQLHEIALALEAAGQDFIWVVRNSDRQDEEWLPQGFEQRVEGKGLII
;
A
#
# COMPACT_ATOMS: atom_id res chain seq x y z
N ILE A 1 -5.03 -6.72 3.48
CA ILE A 1 -5.04 -6.92 4.94
C ILE A 1 -4.20 -8.16 5.22
N SER A 2 -3.10 -7.97 5.95
CA SER A 2 -2.19 -9.03 6.42
C SER A 2 -2.43 -9.32 7.91
N PHE A 3 -1.91 -10.44 8.41
CA PHE A 3 -1.97 -10.73 9.85
C PHE A 3 -1.22 -9.69 10.67
N PHE A 4 -0.05 -9.23 10.22
CA PHE A 4 0.70 -8.16 10.85
C PHE A 4 -0.17 -6.92 11.06
N SER A 5 -0.82 -6.42 10.00
CA SER A 5 -1.68 -5.23 10.11
C SER A 5 -2.84 -5.44 11.08
N LEU A 6 -3.46 -6.62 11.05
CA LEU A 6 -4.59 -6.94 11.94
C LEU A 6 -4.17 -6.95 13.41
N CYS A 7 -2.99 -7.52 13.71
CA CYS A 7 -2.44 -7.61 15.05
C CYS A 7 -1.96 -6.23 15.55
N ALA A 8 -1.21 -5.51 14.73
CA ALA A 8 -0.69 -4.18 15.07
C ALA A 8 -1.83 -3.21 15.37
N ASP A 9 -2.84 -3.14 14.51
CA ASP A 9 -4.03 -2.30 14.72
C ASP A 9 -4.77 -2.67 16.03
N GLU A 10 -4.87 -3.97 16.33
CA GLU A 10 -5.54 -4.42 17.56
C GLU A 10 -4.73 -4.05 18.82
N MET A 11 -3.40 -4.16 18.78
CA MET A 11 -2.55 -3.76 19.90
C MET A 11 -2.56 -2.24 20.12
N VAL A 12 -2.55 -1.46 19.04
CA VAL A 12 -2.71 0.01 19.14
C VAL A 12 -4.06 0.35 19.76
N ARG A 13 -5.15 -0.32 19.34
CA ARG A 13 -6.49 -0.11 19.88
C ARG A 13 -6.63 -0.49 21.35
N LEU A 14 -6.02 -1.59 21.77
CA LEU A 14 -6.17 -2.11 23.15
C LEU A 14 -5.30 -1.38 24.16
N TYR A 15 -4.11 -0.94 23.75
CA TYR A 15 -3.08 -0.44 24.68
C TYR A 15 -2.77 1.05 24.51
N GLU A 16 -3.24 1.69 23.43
CA GLU A 16 -3.13 3.14 23.20
C GLU A 16 -1.71 3.68 23.44
N PRO A 17 -0.66 3.09 22.82
CA PRO A 17 0.73 3.40 23.12
C PRO A 17 1.10 4.86 22.80
N ASP A 18 0.33 5.53 21.95
CA ASP A 18 0.44 6.95 21.61
C ASP A 18 0.17 7.89 22.80
N LYS A 19 -0.60 7.45 23.81
CA LYS A 19 -0.84 8.24 25.02
C LYS A 19 0.39 8.34 25.93
N ASN A 20 1.42 7.53 25.68
CA ASN A 20 2.65 7.49 26.47
C ASN A 20 3.79 8.33 25.89
N VAL A 21 3.59 8.98 24.74
CA VAL A 21 4.58 9.86 24.12
C VAL A 21 4.16 11.32 24.20
N SER A 22 5.15 12.21 24.22
CA SER A 22 4.98 13.65 24.43
C SER A 22 4.99 14.46 23.13
N SER A 23 5.44 13.88 22.02
CA SER A 23 5.51 14.54 20.72
C SER A 23 5.17 13.61 19.56
N ASP A 24 4.85 14.21 18.41
CA ASP A 24 4.45 13.49 17.20
C ASP A 24 5.53 12.57 16.61
N ASP A 25 6.79 12.96 16.77
CA ASP A 25 7.97 12.28 16.19
C ASP A 25 8.65 11.34 17.18
N GLU A 26 8.20 11.30 18.44
CA GLU A 26 8.76 10.43 19.46
C GLU A 26 8.46 8.96 19.13
N PRO A 27 9.49 8.08 19.08
CA PRO A 27 9.27 6.67 18.80
C PRO A 27 8.48 5.97 19.92
N LEU A 28 7.38 5.33 19.56
CA LEU A 28 6.60 4.45 20.42
C LEU A 28 6.73 3.00 19.97
N VAL A 29 6.71 2.06 20.92
CA VAL A 29 6.73 0.62 20.66
C VAL A 29 5.30 0.10 20.73
N ILE A 30 4.85 -0.66 19.73
CA ILE A 30 3.56 -1.37 19.84
C ILE A 30 3.75 -2.56 20.78
N PRO A 31 3.00 -2.63 21.89
CA PRO A 31 3.22 -3.64 22.91
C PRO A 31 2.71 -5.01 22.46
N HIS A 32 3.27 -6.06 23.07
CA HIS A 32 2.85 -7.46 22.92
C HIS A 32 2.95 -8.09 21.52
N LEU A 33 3.42 -7.37 20.51
CA LEU A 33 3.68 -7.98 19.21
C LEU A 33 4.81 -9.02 19.29
N PRO A 34 4.80 -10.04 18.41
CA PRO A 34 5.89 -11.02 18.32
C PRO A 34 7.28 -10.40 18.08
N HIS A 35 7.32 -9.22 17.45
CA HIS A 35 8.54 -8.47 17.17
C HIS A 35 8.41 -7.05 17.70
N GLU A 36 9.53 -6.45 18.13
CA GLU A 36 9.57 -5.03 18.46
C GLU A 36 9.35 -4.21 17.20
N VAL A 37 8.23 -3.51 17.15
CA VAL A 37 7.91 -2.59 16.05
C VAL A 37 7.72 -1.20 16.62
N LYS A 38 8.47 -0.25 16.06
CA LYS A 38 8.44 1.16 16.43
C LYS A 38 7.70 1.97 15.38
N PHE A 39 6.83 2.85 15.86
CA PHE A 39 6.15 3.85 15.06
C PHE A 39 6.33 5.22 15.71
N THR A 40 5.92 6.27 15.03
CA THR A 40 5.65 7.58 15.63
C THR A 40 4.14 7.82 15.64
N ARG A 41 3.67 8.84 16.36
CA ARG A 41 2.23 9.15 16.41
C ARG A 41 1.68 9.43 15.00
N LEU A 42 2.45 10.14 14.17
CA LEU A 42 2.10 10.45 12.78
C LEU A 42 1.98 9.23 11.85
N GLN A 43 2.55 8.09 12.23
CA GLN A 43 2.47 6.86 11.44
C GLN A 43 1.31 5.96 11.84
N LEU A 44 0.59 6.30 12.93
CA LEU A 44 -0.59 5.56 13.33
C LEU A 44 -1.79 5.91 12.44
N PRO A 45 -2.73 4.97 12.23
CA PRO A 45 -3.93 5.25 11.47
C PRO A 45 -4.80 6.36 12.10
N ASP A 46 -5.53 7.12 11.29
CA ASP A 46 -6.38 8.22 11.75
C ASP A 46 -7.43 7.81 12.80
N HIS A 47 -7.91 6.56 12.77
CA HIS A 47 -8.86 6.05 13.78
C HIS A 47 -8.21 5.83 15.15
N ALA A 48 -6.89 5.64 15.21
CA ALA A 48 -6.15 5.56 16.46
C ALA A 48 -5.96 6.97 17.07
N MET A 49 -5.71 7.98 16.23
CA MET A 49 -5.46 9.35 16.67
C MET A 49 -6.73 10.16 17.00
N ASN A 50 -7.86 9.89 16.33
CA ASN A 50 -9.08 10.71 16.43
C ASN A 50 -10.21 9.97 17.16
N GLN A 51 -10.04 9.72 18.45
CA GLN A 51 -11.02 8.99 19.28
C GLN A 51 -12.38 9.69 19.33
N GLY A 52 -13.46 8.90 19.27
CA GLY A 52 -14.83 9.37 19.46
C GLY A 52 -15.54 9.91 18.21
N ASN A 53 -14.94 9.76 17.02
CA ASN A 53 -15.63 10.02 15.76
C ASN A 53 -16.31 8.76 15.19
N GLU A 54 -17.22 8.94 14.22
CA GLU A 54 -17.97 7.84 13.57
C GLU A 54 -17.05 6.78 12.96
N PHE A 55 -15.87 7.19 12.48
CA PHE A 55 -14.89 6.29 11.88
C PHE A 55 -14.28 5.33 12.91
N THR A 56 -13.94 5.85 14.10
CA THR A 56 -13.43 5.05 15.23
C THR A 56 -14.49 4.08 15.74
N ASP A 57 -15.75 4.52 15.86
CA ASP A 57 -16.86 3.65 16.25
C ASP A 57 -17.08 2.51 15.25
N ARG A 58 -17.01 2.83 13.95
CA ARG A 58 -17.08 1.83 12.88
C ARG A 58 -15.92 0.86 12.97
N PHE A 59 -14.70 1.35 13.22
CA PHE A 59 -13.52 0.51 13.34
C PHE A 59 -13.61 -0.46 14.54
N ASN A 60 -14.08 0.02 15.69
CA ASN A 60 -14.34 -0.82 16.86
C ASN A 60 -15.34 -1.95 16.54
N LYS A 61 -16.43 -1.63 15.82
CA LYS A 61 -17.38 -2.65 15.36
C LYS A 61 -16.75 -3.67 14.41
N VAL A 62 -15.83 -3.25 13.54
CA VAL A 62 -15.06 -4.17 12.68
C VAL A 62 -14.22 -5.11 13.52
N LYS A 63 -13.47 -4.60 14.51
CA LYS A 63 -12.65 -5.44 15.42
C LYS A 63 -13.49 -6.42 16.24
N GLU A 64 -14.61 -5.98 16.78
CA GLU A 64 -15.55 -6.88 17.48
C GLU A 64 -16.10 -7.99 16.56
N SER A 65 -16.31 -7.68 15.27
CA SER A 65 -16.83 -8.65 14.30
C SER A 65 -15.87 -9.80 14.04
N GLU A 66 -14.56 -9.62 14.26
CA GLU A 66 -13.55 -10.68 14.12
C GLU A 66 -13.82 -11.86 15.07
N LEU A 67 -14.35 -11.58 16.26
CA LEU A 67 -14.70 -12.57 17.29
C LEU A 67 -16.16 -13.04 17.19
N LYS A 68 -17.07 -12.16 16.75
CA LYS A 68 -18.52 -12.47 16.62
C LYS A 68 -18.85 -13.27 15.35
N SER A 69 -18.04 -13.15 14.32
CA SER A 69 -18.19 -13.90 13.06
C SER A 69 -17.59 -15.32 13.19
N TYR A 70 -17.87 -16.19 12.22
CA TYR A 70 -17.28 -17.54 12.21
C TYR A 70 -15.75 -17.51 12.11
N GLY A 71 -15.20 -16.50 11.44
CA GLY A 71 -13.76 -16.22 11.40
C GLY A 71 -13.40 -15.25 10.29
N VAL A 72 -12.10 -15.03 10.10
CA VAL A 72 -11.54 -14.03 9.20
C VAL A 72 -10.81 -14.71 8.05
N LEU A 73 -11.13 -14.33 6.82
CA LEU A 73 -10.35 -14.71 5.64
C LEU A 73 -9.29 -13.62 5.40
N VAL A 74 -8.03 -14.02 5.41
CA VAL A 74 -6.89 -13.11 5.27
C VAL A 74 -6.21 -13.37 3.93
N ASN A 75 -6.11 -12.33 3.10
CA ASN A 75 -5.37 -12.38 1.83
C ASN A 75 -3.86 -12.26 2.11
N SER A 76 -3.32 -13.32 2.70
CA SER A 76 -1.91 -13.56 2.97
C SER A 76 -1.64 -15.06 2.92
N PHE A 77 -0.39 -15.49 3.05
CA PHE A 77 0.01 -16.89 3.15
C PHE A 77 0.90 -17.09 4.39
N TYR A 78 0.88 -18.30 4.94
CA TYR A 78 1.47 -18.56 6.26
C TYR A 78 2.96 -18.23 6.32
N GLU A 79 3.72 -18.63 5.30
CA GLU A 79 5.17 -18.48 5.22
C GLU A 79 5.62 -17.01 5.13
N LEU A 80 4.72 -16.08 4.81
CA LEU A 80 5.03 -14.65 4.78
C LEU A 80 5.14 -14.05 6.18
N GLU A 81 4.28 -14.49 7.10
CA GLU A 81 4.09 -13.87 8.41
C GLU A 81 3.66 -14.88 9.48
N PRO A 82 4.45 -15.96 9.72
CA PRO A 82 4.03 -17.09 10.55
C PRO A 82 3.74 -16.68 11.99
N ASP A 83 4.60 -15.85 12.60
CA ASP A 83 4.43 -15.42 13.99
C ASP A 83 3.16 -14.59 14.19
N TYR A 84 2.81 -13.74 13.23
CA TYR A 84 1.59 -12.94 13.28
C TYR A 84 0.34 -13.78 12.97
N ALA A 85 0.44 -14.77 12.09
CA ALA A 85 -0.63 -15.73 11.84
C ALA A 85 -0.92 -16.61 13.07
N GLU A 86 0.12 -16.99 13.83
CA GLU A 86 -0.04 -17.67 15.11
C GLU A 86 -0.59 -16.73 16.19
N PHE A 87 -0.03 -15.52 16.32
CA PHE A 87 -0.45 -14.52 17.29
C PHE A 87 -1.93 -14.16 17.14
N PHE A 88 -2.39 -13.91 15.90
CA PHE A 88 -3.79 -13.62 15.61
C PHE A 88 -4.73 -14.75 16.04
N ARG A 89 -4.30 -16.00 15.89
CA ARG A 89 -5.12 -17.18 16.20
C ARG A 89 -5.08 -17.59 17.66
N LYS A 90 -3.92 -17.52 18.30
CA LYS A 90 -3.66 -17.99 19.67
C LYS A 90 -3.84 -16.89 20.69
N GLU A 91 -3.02 -15.85 20.61
CA GLU A 91 -3.00 -14.77 21.59
C GLU A 91 -4.24 -13.87 21.48
N LEU A 92 -4.63 -13.55 20.24
CA LEU A 92 -5.83 -12.78 19.98
C LEU A 92 -7.10 -13.64 19.93
N GLY A 93 -6.98 -14.97 19.85
CA GLY A 93 -8.12 -15.89 19.89
C GLY A 93 -9.05 -15.82 18.67
N ARG A 94 -8.59 -15.30 17.52
CA ARG A 94 -9.42 -15.21 16.30
C ARG A 94 -9.31 -16.48 15.47
N ARG A 95 -10.43 -17.01 15.00
CA ARG A 95 -10.43 -18.05 13.98
C ARG A 95 -10.12 -17.43 12.61
N ALA A 96 -9.07 -17.87 11.94
CA ALA A 96 -8.65 -17.29 10.66
C ALA A 96 -8.04 -18.30 9.68
N TRP A 97 -8.18 -17.99 8.38
CA TRP A 97 -7.57 -18.72 7.28
C TRP A 97 -6.78 -17.78 6.37
N HIS A 98 -5.54 -18.13 6.09
CA HIS A 98 -4.77 -17.54 5.00
C HIS A 98 -5.21 -18.17 3.68
N ILE A 99 -5.68 -17.34 2.74
CA ILE A 99 -6.14 -17.78 1.41
C ILE A 99 -5.37 -17.10 0.27
N GLY A 100 -4.32 -16.36 0.63
CA GLY A 100 -3.55 -15.55 -0.29
C GLY A 100 -2.34 -16.27 -0.90
N PRO A 101 -1.65 -15.60 -1.84
CA PRO A 101 -2.09 -14.36 -2.49
C PRO A 101 -3.22 -14.64 -3.49
N VAL A 102 -4.41 -14.08 -3.25
CA VAL A 102 -5.61 -14.36 -4.08
C VAL A 102 -5.44 -13.85 -5.51
N SER A 103 -4.48 -12.94 -5.74
CA SER A 103 -4.10 -12.48 -7.08
C SER A 103 -3.54 -13.59 -7.98
N LEU A 104 -3.18 -14.77 -7.45
CA LEU A 104 -2.70 -15.90 -8.24
C LEU A 104 -3.81 -16.86 -8.69
N CYS A 105 -5.08 -16.60 -8.36
CA CYS A 105 -6.19 -17.47 -8.78
C CYS A 105 -6.37 -17.51 -10.31
N ASN A 106 -6.13 -16.38 -10.99
CA ASN A 106 -6.23 -16.26 -12.44
C ASN A 106 -4.93 -16.76 -13.09
N ARG A 107 -5.02 -17.86 -13.85
CA ARG A 107 -3.85 -18.53 -14.43
C ARG A 107 -3.55 -18.08 -15.85
N SER A 108 -4.58 -17.87 -16.68
CA SER A 108 -4.42 -17.46 -18.09
C SER A 108 -4.13 -15.96 -18.22
N ILE A 109 -3.54 -15.54 -19.35
CA ILE A 109 -3.27 -14.12 -19.63
C ILE A 109 -4.60 -13.37 -19.78
N GLU A 110 -5.59 -14.02 -20.36
CA GLU A 110 -6.94 -13.54 -20.57
C GLU A 110 -7.60 -13.25 -19.23
N ASP A 111 -7.60 -14.21 -18.29
CA ASP A 111 -8.17 -14.03 -16.95
C ASP A 111 -7.46 -12.91 -16.18
N LYS A 112 -6.15 -12.75 -16.39
CA LYS A 112 -5.37 -11.67 -15.76
C LYS A 112 -5.69 -10.31 -16.38
N ALA A 113 -5.99 -10.25 -17.68
CA ALA A 113 -6.36 -9.02 -18.39
C ALA A 113 -7.74 -8.50 -17.98
N TRP A 114 -8.61 -9.36 -17.44
CA TRP A 114 -9.89 -8.96 -16.83
C TRP A 114 -9.74 -8.41 -15.40
N ARG A 115 -8.53 -8.36 -14.84
CA ARG A 115 -8.31 -7.75 -13.52
C ARG A 115 -8.32 -6.23 -13.65
N GLY A 116 -9.42 -5.62 -13.23
CA GLY A 116 -9.59 -4.17 -13.23
C GLY A 116 -10.04 -3.63 -14.58
N LYS A 117 -9.73 -2.35 -14.85
CA LYS A 117 -10.13 -1.69 -16.09
C LYS A 117 -9.23 -2.17 -17.23
N GLN A 118 -9.81 -2.48 -18.38
CA GLN A 118 -9.04 -2.81 -19.58
C GLN A 118 -8.06 -1.68 -19.91
N PRO A 119 -6.79 -2.00 -20.27
CA PRO A 119 -5.80 -0.99 -20.58
C PRO A 119 -6.27 -0.14 -21.77
N SER A 120 -6.06 1.18 -21.69
CA SER A 120 -6.36 2.14 -22.74
C SER A 120 -5.24 2.26 -23.79
N LEU A 121 -4.05 1.76 -23.47
CA LEU A 121 -2.89 1.71 -24.37
C LEU A 121 -2.84 0.37 -25.09
N ASP A 122 -2.37 0.37 -26.33
CA ASP A 122 -2.00 -0.85 -27.02
C ASP A 122 -0.94 -1.56 -26.18
N LYS A 123 -1.27 -2.78 -25.73
CA LYS A 123 -0.42 -3.59 -24.83
C LYS A 123 1.03 -3.73 -25.35
N HIS A 124 1.24 -3.51 -26.64
CA HIS A 124 2.50 -3.68 -27.33
C HIS A 124 3.54 -2.60 -27.00
N GLU A 125 3.16 -1.32 -26.84
CA GLU A 125 4.15 -0.23 -26.81
C GLU A 125 5.06 -0.23 -25.56
N TRP A 126 4.48 -0.34 -24.37
CA TRP A 126 5.28 -0.35 -23.12
C TRP A 126 6.05 -1.67 -22.93
N LEU A 127 5.53 -2.78 -23.46
CA LEU A 127 6.21 -4.08 -23.44
C LEU A 127 7.42 -4.07 -24.37
N ASP A 128 7.26 -3.54 -25.58
CA ASP A 128 8.37 -3.42 -26.54
C ASP A 128 9.46 -2.50 -26.00
N TRP A 129 9.07 -1.38 -25.38
CA TRP A 129 10.02 -0.52 -24.69
C TRP A 129 10.77 -1.24 -23.56
N LEU A 130 10.05 -2.02 -22.74
CA LEU A 130 10.64 -2.78 -21.63
C LEU A 130 11.60 -3.88 -22.12
N ASN A 131 11.28 -4.51 -23.25
CA ASN A 131 12.13 -5.54 -23.88
C ASN A 131 13.49 -5.01 -24.34
N LEU A 132 13.62 -3.70 -24.55
CA LEU A 132 14.89 -3.06 -24.90
C LEU A 132 15.78 -2.74 -23.69
N LYS A 133 15.28 -2.95 -22.47
CA LYS A 133 15.98 -2.61 -21.22
C LYS A 133 16.78 -3.79 -20.66
N LYS A 134 17.75 -3.48 -19.81
CA LYS A 134 18.51 -4.52 -19.10
C LYS A 134 17.62 -5.16 -18.03
N PRO A 135 17.84 -6.45 -17.70
CA PRO A 135 17.15 -7.07 -16.58
C PRO A 135 17.34 -6.27 -15.29
N ASN A 136 16.25 -6.09 -14.53
CA ASN A 136 16.23 -5.38 -13.25
C ASN A 136 16.70 -3.91 -13.31
N SER A 137 16.63 -3.24 -14.47
CA SER A 137 17.06 -1.85 -14.62
C SER A 137 15.94 -0.81 -14.62
N VAL A 138 14.67 -1.23 -14.60
CA VAL A 138 13.51 -0.33 -14.71
C VAL A 138 12.76 -0.26 -13.39
N VAL A 139 12.45 0.95 -12.94
CA VAL A 139 11.60 1.21 -11.77
C VAL A 139 10.14 1.34 -12.21
N TYR A 140 9.24 0.56 -11.61
CA TYR A 140 7.80 0.71 -11.78
C TYR A 140 7.22 1.55 -10.63
N ILE A 141 6.60 2.68 -10.95
CA ILE A 141 5.94 3.57 -9.98
C ILE A 141 4.44 3.55 -10.21
N SER A 142 3.68 3.16 -9.18
CA SER A 142 2.22 3.22 -9.17
C SER A 142 1.72 3.36 -7.74
N PHE A 143 0.89 4.37 -7.48
CA PHE A 143 0.25 4.58 -6.18
C PHE A 143 -1.14 3.89 -6.09
N GLY A 144 -1.48 3.08 -7.08
CA GLY A 144 -2.77 2.39 -7.16
C GLY A 144 -3.92 3.32 -7.55
N SER A 145 -5.13 2.75 -7.65
CA SER A 145 -6.33 3.47 -8.11
C SER A 145 -6.99 4.35 -7.05
N MET A 146 -6.65 4.15 -5.77
CA MET A 146 -7.27 4.86 -4.65
C MET A 146 -6.50 6.09 -4.20
N ALA A 147 -5.16 6.10 -4.34
CA ALA A 147 -4.36 7.25 -3.95
C ALA A 147 -4.65 8.43 -4.89
N SER A 148 -4.81 9.61 -4.31
CA SER A 148 -4.88 10.89 -5.02
C SER A 148 -3.60 11.65 -4.72
N VAL A 149 -2.75 11.86 -5.72
CA VAL A 149 -1.48 12.59 -5.53
C VAL A 149 -1.69 14.02 -6.02
N ILE A 150 -1.39 15.00 -5.17
CA ILE A 150 -1.55 16.42 -5.53
C ILE A 150 -0.48 16.86 -6.54
N ALA A 151 -0.80 17.84 -7.39
CA ALA A 151 0.07 18.30 -8.47
C ALA A 151 1.50 18.68 -8.01
N PRO A 152 1.70 19.40 -6.87
CA PRO A 152 3.05 19.69 -6.38
C PRO A 152 3.86 18.42 -6.05
N GLN A 153 3.21 17.38 -5.54
CA GLN A 153 3.88 16.13 -5.21
C GLN A 153 4.25 15.33 -6.46
N LEU A 154 3.40 15.37 -7.50
CA LEU A 154 3.73 14.80 -8.81
C LEU A 154 4.92 15.52 -9.44
N HIS A 155 4.94 16.85 -9.35
CA HIS A 155 6.03 17.68 -9.87
C HIS A 155 7.38 17.29 -9.25
N GLU A 156 7.43 17.16 -7.92
CA GLU A 156 8.63 16.71 -7.20
C GLU A 156 9.04 15.28 -7.57
N ILE A 157 8.07 14.37 -7.77
CA ILE A 157 8.36 13.01 -8.24
C ILE A 157 8.99 13.05 -9.64
N ALA A 158 8.48 13.88 -10.54
CA ALA A 158 9.05 14.03 -11.87
C ALA A 158 10.50 14.53 -11.80
N LEU A 159 10.76 15.62 -11.06
CA LEU A 159 12.13 16.12 -10.85
C LEU A 159 13.07 15.05 -10.28
N ALA A 160 12.61 14.27 -9.30
CA ALA A 160 13.39 13.20 -8.70
C ALA A 160 13.69 12.06 -9.69
N LEU A 161 12.72 11.67 -10.53
CA LEU A 161 12.92 10.65 -11.58
C LEU A 161 13.94 11.10 -12.62
N GLU A 162 13.86 12.35 -13.07
CA GLU A 162 14.85 12.92 -14.00
C GLU A 162 16.25 12.93 -13.39
N ALA A 163 16.37 13.42 -12.15
CA ALA A 163 17.64 13.51 -11.44
C ALA A 163 18.26 12.13 -11.13
N ALA A 164 17.42 11.12 -10.84
CA ALA A 164 17.89 9.76 -10.58
C ALA A 164 18.49 9.10 -11.83
N GLY A 165 18.08 9.53 -13.03
CA GLY A 165 18.59 9.03 -14.31
C GLY A 165 18.31 7.54 -14.58
N GLN A 166 17.48 6.90 -13.76
CA GLN A 166 17.07 5.50 -13.89
C GLN A 166 16.01 5.36 -14.98
N ASP A 167 15.95 4.18 -15.62
CA ASP A 167 14.83 3.87 -16.49
C ASP A 167 13.57 3.66 -15.64
N PHE A 168 12.42 4.18 -16.06
CA PHE A 168 11.18 4.08 -15.28
C PHE A 168 9.91 3.92 -16.12
N ILE A 169 8.90 3.29 -15.51
CA ILE A 169 7.49 3.33 -15.94
C ILE A 169 6.69 3.93 -14.79
N TRP A 170 6.05 5.07 -15.03
CA TRP A 170 5.27 5.79 -14.01
C TRP A 170 3.79 5.85 -14.40
N VAL A 171 2.95 5.22 -13.59
CA VAL A 171 1.49 5.27 -13.74
C VAL A 171 0.95 6.53 -13.06
N VAL A 172 0.35 7.43 -13.83
CA VAL A 172 -0.26 8.67 -13.33
C VAL A 172 -1.73 8.72 -13.69
N ARG A 173 -2.61 8.87 -12.71
CA ARG A 173 -4.06 8.90 -12.92
C ARG A 173 -4.48 10.15 -13.70
N ASN A 174 -5.40 10.02 -14.65
CA ASN A 174 -5.93 11.16 -15.40
C ASN A 174 -6.54 12.26 -14.52
N SER A 175 -7.16 11.90 -13.38
CA SER A 175 -7.70 12.86 -12.42
C SER A 175 -6.64 13.75 -11.80
N ASP A 176 -5.41 13.26 -11.71
CA ASP A 176 -4.31 13.91 -11.00
C ASP A 176 -3.50 14.80 -11.97
N ARG A 177 -3.76 14.67 -13.29
CA ARG A 177 -3.15 15.47 -14.39
C ARG A 177 -3.92 16.75 -14.74
N GLN A 178 -4.92 17.14 -13.94
CA GLN A 178 -5.81 18.26 -14.28
C GLN A 178 -5.14 19.65 -14.18
N ASP A 179 -4.05 19.75 -13.43
CA ASP A 179 -3.29 20.98 -13.25
C ASP A 179 -2.08 20.99 -14.18
N GLU A 180 -2.02 21.89 -15.16
CA GLU A 180 -0.95 21.91 -16.19
C GLU A 180 0.48 21.99 -15.61
N GLU A 181 0.65 22.38 -14.34
CA GLU A 181 1.95 22.50 -13.67
C GLU A 181 2.46 21.20 -13.00
N TRP A 182 1.67 20.11 -13.05
CA TRP A 182 2.04 18.83 -12.41
C TRP A 182 3.32 18.20 -12.98
N LEU A 183 3.70 18.56 -14.21
CA LEU A 183 4.87 18.05 -14.91
C LEU A 183 5.82 19.19 -15.30
N PRO A 184 7.14 19.09 -15.03
CA PRO A 184 8.09 20.11 -15.45
C PRO A 184 8.06 20.33 -16.97
N GLN A 185 8.12 21.59 -17.40
CA GLN A 185 8.14 21.92 -18.82
C GLN A 185 9.27 21.18 -19.54
N GLY A 186 8.96 20.44 -20.60
CA GLY A 186 9.95 19.71 -21.39
C GLY A 186 10.38 18.36 -20.80
N PHE A 187 9.73 17.89 -19.72
CA PHE A 187 10.11 16.65 -19.02
C PHE A 187 10.13 15.44 -19.95
N GLU A 188 9.04 15.19 -20.71
CA GLU A 188 8.92 14.01 -21.56
C GLU A 188 10.02 13.94 -22.63
N GLN A 189 10.44 15.09 -23.17
CA GLN A 189 11.55 15.17 -24.12
C GLN A 189 12.90 14.85 -23.45
N ARG A 190 13.11 15.31 -22.20
CA ARG A 190 14.37 15.07 -21.48
C ARG A 190 14.51 13.62 -21.02
N VAL A 191 13.41 12.96 -20.72
CA VAL A 191 13.39 11.53 -20.35
C VAL A 191 13.10 10.61 -21.53
N GLU A 192 13.12 11.12 -22.76
CA GLU A 192 12.87 10.32 -23.96
C GLU A 192 13.82 9.11 -23.99
N GLY A 193 13.25 7.93 -24.24
CA GLY A 193 13.98 6.67 -24.22
C GLY A 193 14.35 6.15 -22.82
N LYS A 194 14.16 6.91 -21.73
CA LYS A 194 14.41 6.50 -20.34
C LYS A 194 13.15 6.34 -19.50
N GLY A 195 12.14 7.16 -19.73
CA GLY A 195 10.89 7.14 -18.98
C GLY A 195 9.68 6.86 -19.87
N LEU A 196 8.72 6.13 -19.33
CA LEU A 196 7.35 6.06 -19.86
C LEU A 196 6.37 6.53 -18.78
N ILE A 197 5.47 7.45 -19.14
CA ILE A 197 4.32 7.84 -18.31
C ILE A 197 3.08 7.18 -18.90
N ILE A 198 2.33 6.43 -18.08
CA ILE A 198 1.09 5.73 -18.49
C ILE A 198 -0.12 6.16 -17.67
#